data_AF-A0A6P4F2B1-F1
#
_entry.id   AF-A0A6P4F2B1-F1
#
_cell.length_a   1.000
_cell.length_b   1.000
_cell.length_c   1.000
_cell.angle_alpha   90.00
_cell.angle_beta   90.00
_cell.angle_gamma   90.00
#
_symmetry.space_group_name_H-M   'P 1'
#
loop_
_entity.id
_entity.type
_entity.pdbx_description
1 polymer ?
#
loop_
_entity_poly.entity_id
_entity_poly.type
_entity_poly.pdbx_seq_one_letter_code
_entity_poly.pdbx_strand_id
1 'polypeptide(L)'
;MPVGKQHLFGKVIVRAFYRFCFFIRGIFGAGSLKIKSPFGRDRFQAINMTSPPALVGLPYRFSDERTVKFVELYGREPCLWNKRPYLRRARNAAYRRIQAGINADIEPYETCLTIQGVKMKIKNLRTGYHQELKKIRCISGYQPKTPWFAPLHGFLAEFLDTVSNLKSNYDPIYV
;
A
#
# COMPACT_ATOMS: atom_id res chain seq x y z
N MET A 1 -20.45 40.65 16.17
CA MET A 1 -19.35 40.93 15.23
C MET A 1 -18.99 39.65 14.48
N PRO A 2 -19.07 39.60 13.14
CA PRO A 2 -18.86 38.38 12.38
C PRO A 2 -17.38 38.22 11.99
N VAL A 3 -16.78 37.05 12.22
CA VAL A 3 -15.44 36.73 11.74
C VAL A 3 -15.54 35.77 10.54
N GLY A 4 -15.40 36.39 9.36
CA GLY A 4 -14.46 36.01 8.30
C GLY A 4 -14.34 34.54 7.87
N LYS A 5 -14.84 34.28 6.66
CA LYS A 5 -14.58 33.13 5.79
C LYS A 5 -13.08 32.79 5.68
N GLN A 6 -12.73 31.52 5.89
CA GLN A 6 -11.49 30.91 5.39
C GLN A 6 -11.85 29.57 4.74
N HIS A 7 -12.43 29.67 3.54
CA HIS A 7 -12.50 28.58 2.58
C HIS A 7 -11.37 28.77 1.56
N LEU A 8 -10.97 27.68 0.92
CA LEU A 8 -10.25 27.63 -0.37
C LEU A 8 -8.71 27.49 -0.41
N PHE A 9 -8.10 26.48 0.23
CA PHE A 9 -6.73 26.04 -0.18
C PHE A 9 -6.47 24.52 -0.15
N GLY A 10 -7.50 23.68 -0.14
CA GLY A 10 -7.35 22.21 -0.06
C GLY A 10 -7.57 21.41 -1.36
N LYS A 11 -8.03 22.04 -2.45
CA LYS A 11 -8.55 21.30 -3.63
C LYS A 11 -7.50 20.91 -4.68
N VAL A 12 -6.25 21.37 -4.56
CA VAL A 12 -5.22 21.16 -5.61
C VAL A 12 -4.36 19.91 -5.34
N ILE A 13 -4.11 19.55 -4.08
CA ILE A 13 -3.12 18.51 -3.74
C ILE A 13 -3.63 17.08 -4.02
N VAL A 14 -4.94 16.87 -3.96
CA VAL A 14 -5.52 15.52 -4.15
C VAL A 14 -5.52 15.11 -5.62
N ARG A 15 -5.65 16.05 -6.58
CA ARG A 15 -5.57 15.72 -8.02
C ARG A 15 -4.17 15.28 -8.45
N ALA A 16 -3.11 15.66 -7.72
CA ALA A 16 -1.75 15.22 -7.99
C ALA A 16 -1.49 13.76 -7.54
N PHE A 17 -2.09 13.32 -6.41
CA PHE A 17 -1.94 11.96 -5.91
C PHE A 17 -2.69 10.91 -6.77
N TYR A 18 -3.83 11.28 -7.36
CA TYR A 18 -4.58 10.39 -8.25
C TYR A 18 -4.03 10.36 -9.69
N ARG A 19 -3.37 11.43 -10.17
CA ARG A 19 -2.71 11.42 -11.49
C ARG A 19 -1.37 10.69 -11.50
N PHE A 20 -0.61 10.68 -10.40
CA PHE A 20 0.67 9.97 -10.36
C PHE A 20 0.52 8.44 -10.42
N CYS A 21 -0.63 7.90 -9.98
CA CYS A 21 -0.95 6.48 -10.16
C CYS A 21 -1.63 6.17 -11.51
N PHE A 22 -2.19 7.17 -12.21
CA PHE A 22 -2.87 6.98 -13.50
C PHE A 22 -1.96 7.24 -14.72
N PHE A 23 -0.89 8.02 -14.57
CA PHE A 23 -0.01 8.40 -15.69
C PHE A 23 0.82 7.24 -16.28
N ILE A 24 0.92 6.09 -15.61
CA ILE A 24 1.63 4.91 -16.14
C ILE A 24 0.70 3.93 -16.89
N ARG A 25 -0.61 4.21 -17.02
CA ARG A 25 -1.57 3.35 -17.76
C ARG A 25 -2.32 4.07 -18.90
N GLY A 26 -1.81 5.20 -19.38
CA GLY A 26 -2.54 6.08 -20.32
C GLY A 26 -1.92 6.31 -21.70
N ILE A 27 -0.86 5.58 -22.08
CA ILE A 27 -0.32 5.63 -23.44
C ILE A 27 -0.49 4.24 -24.06
N PHE A 28 -1.01 4.20 -25.29
CA PHE A 28 -1.45 3.05 -26.10
C PHE A 28 -2.93 2.69 -25.98
N GLY A 29 -3.72 3.36 -26.82
CA GLY A 29 -5.03 2.93 -27.27
C GLY A 29 -4.96 1.80 -28.31
N ALA A 30 -6.11 1.15 -28.44
CA ALA A 30 -6.63 0.31 -29.51
C ALA A 30 -5.63 -0.30 -30.51
N GLY A 31 -5.34 -1.58 -30.32
CA GLY A 31 -4.82 -2.48 -31.35
C GLY A 31 -4.97 -3.91 -30.87
N SER A 32 -5.84 -4.68 -31.53
CA SER A 32 -5.97 -6.13 -31.31
C SER A 32 -4.66 -6.82 -31.68
N LEU A 33 -3.82 -7.08 -30.69
CA LEU A 33 -2.77 -8.09 -30.79
C LEU A 33 -2.91 -9.07 -29.63
N LYS A 34 -2.99 -10.35 -30.00
CA LYS A 34 -3.07 -11.50 -29.11
C LYS A 34 -1.72 -11.65 -28.39
N ILE A 35 -1.51 -10.87 -27.33
CA ILE A 35 -0.32 -10.97 -26.49
C ILE A 35 -0.60 -12.02 -25.42
N LYS A 36 0.00 -13.20 -25.57
CA LYS A 36 0.15 -14.18 -24.49
C LYS A 36 0.72 -13.46 -23.27
N SER A 37 0.01 -13.54 -22.15
CA SER A 37 0.46 -13.09 -20.85
C SER A 37 1.86 -13.62 -20.51
N PRO A 38 2.88 -12.79 -20.23
CA PRO A 38 4.16 -13.27 -19.75
C PRO A 38 4.25 -13.15 -18.23
N PHE A 39 3.14 -13.35 -17.51
CA PHE A 39 3.21 -13.67 -16.08
C PHE A 39 3.27 -15.21 -15.92
N GLY A 40 4.18 -15.80 -16.68
CA GLY A 40 4.71 -17.12 -16.45
C GLY A 40 5.65 -17.04 -15.26
N ARG A 41 5.22 -17.67 -14.18
CA ARG A 41 6.03 -18.09 -13.06
C ARG A 41 7.07 -19.08 -13.57
N ASP A 42 8.18 -18.59 -14.16
CA ASP A 42 9.38 -19.39 -14.48
C ASP A 42 10.53 -18.46 -14.92
N ARG A 43 11.46 -18.19 -14.00
CA ARG A 43 12.85 -17.82 -14.33
C ARG A 43 13.75 -18.07 -13.13
N PHE A 44 13.97 -19.35 -12.82
CA PHE A 44 15.23 -19.76 -12.22
C PHE A 44 16.18 -20.08 -13.36
N GLN A 45 16.90 -19.06 -13.85
CA GLN A 45 18.10 -19.33 -14.66
C GLN A 45 19.18 -19.78 -13.70
N ALA A 46 19.62 -21.03 -13.90
CA ALA A 46 20.82 -21.59 -13.29
C ALA A 46 22.00 -20.65 -13.57
N ILE A 47 22.52 -20.03 -12.51
CA ILE A 47 23.83 -19.39 -12.53
C ILE A 47 24.86 -20.45 -12.14
N ASN A 48 25.85 -20.61 -13.00
CA ASN A 48 26.92 -21.58 -12.89
C ASN A 48 27.60 -21.53 -11.51
N MET A 49 27.81 -22.70 -10.93
CA MET A 49 28.61 -22.93 -9.73
C MET A 49 30.07 -22.60 -10.02
N THR A 50 30.58 -21.44 -9.63
CA THR A 50 32.01 -21.25 -9.34
C THR A 50 32.21 -20.05 -8.41
N SER A 51 32.93 -20.28 -7.31
CA SER A 51 33.30 -19.39 -6.20
C SER A 51 32.41 -19.47 -4.93
N PRO A 52 33.01 -19.70 -3.74
CA PRO A 52 32.26 -19.76 -2.49
C PRO A 52 31.74 -18.36 -2.12
N PRO A 53 30.42 -18.16 -1.96
CA PRO A 53 29.89 -16.85 -1.63
C PRO A 53 30.18 -16.53 -0.16
N ALA A 54 31.12 -15.60 0.05
CA ALA A 54 31.25 -14.89 1.31
C ALA A 54 29.90 -14.21 1.66
N LEU A 55 29.22 -14.72 2.68
CA LEU A 55 28.25 -14.06 3.59
C LEU A 55 27.45 -12.83 3.06
N VAL A 56 26.94 -12.84 1.82
CA VAL A 56 25.95 -11.86 1.39
C VAL A 56 24.59 -12.35 1.87
N GLY A 57 24.11 -11.78 2.99
CA GLY A 57 22.82 -12.15 3.57
C GLY A 57 21.68 -12.12 2.54
N LEU A 58 20.78 -13.09 2.62
CA LEU A 58 19.64 -13.17 1.71
C LEU A 58 18.73 -11.93 1.85
N PRO A 59 18.08 -11.46 0.77
CA PRO A 59 17.19 -10.31 0.86
C PRO A 59 15.99 -10.63 1.76
N TYR A 60 15.58 -9.68 2.61
CA TYR A 60 14.44 -9.85 3.51
C TYR A 60 13.18 -10.32 2.75
N ARG A 61 12.65 -11.48 3.15
CA ARG A 61 11.43 -12.08 2.58
C ARG A 61 10.25 -11.88 3.51
N PHE A 62 9.17 -11.33 2.94
CA PHE A 62 7.88 -11.24 3.63
C PHE A 62 7.10 -12.54 3.45
N SER A 63 7.11 -13.41 4.47
CA SER A 63 6.13 -14.49 4.59
C SER A 63 4.75 -13.94 4.97
N ASP A 64 3.74 -14.80 5.00
CA ASP A 64 2.40 -14.42 5.42
C ASP A 64 2.38 -14.03 6.90
N GLU A 65 3.05 -14.78 7.80
CA GLU A 65 3.10 -14.42 9.23
C GLU A 65 3.80 -13.08 9.44
N ARG A 66 4.95 -12.87 8.77
CA ARG A 66 5.68 -11.60 8.82
C ARG A 66 4.86 -10.44 8.25
N THR A 67 4.01 -10.70 7.26
CA THR A 67 3.13 -9.68 6.71
C THR A 67 2.00 -9.33 7.68
N VAL A 68 1.43 -10.31 8.40
CA VAL A 68 0.45 -10.05 9.46
C VAL A 68 1.07 -9.22 10.58
N LYS A 69 2.25 -9.62 11.08
CA LYS A 69 3.00 -8.83 12.10
C LYS A 69 3.28 -7.41 11.62
N PHE A 70 3.65 -7.25 10.35
CA PHE A 70 3.85 -5.93 9.76
C PHE A 70 2.58 -5.08 9.79
N VAL A 71 1.43 -5.67 9.47
CA VAL A 71 0.13 -4.98 9.50
C VAL A 71 -0.24 -4.56 10.93
N GLU A 72 0.01 -5.40 11.92
CA GLU A 72 -0.23 -5.05 13.33
C GLU A 72 0.62 -3.86 13.78
N LEU A 73 1.93 -3.89 13.51
CA LEU A 73 2.83 -2.77 13.81
C LEU A 73 2.42 -1.51 13.05
N TYR A 74 1.96 -1.66 11.82
CA TYR A 74 1.46 -0.56 11.01
C TYR A 74 0.15 0.04 11.55
N GLY A 75 -0.76 -0.79 12.03
CA GLY A 75 -2.03 -0.37 12.65
C GLY A 75 -1.81 0.49 13.90
N ARG A 76 -0.77 0.20 14.69
CA ARG A 76 -0.38 0.97 15.89
C ARG A 76 0.13 2.38 15.60
N GLU A 77 0.41 2.71 14.34
CA GLU A 77 1.02 3.98 13.93
C GLU A 77 0.03 4.87 13.16
N PRO A 78 -0.94 5.53 13.84
CA PRO A 78 -1.98 6.33 13.19
C PRO A 78 -1.42 7.47 12.35
N CYS A 79 -0.22 7.97 12.68
CA CYS A 79 0.44 9.02 11.92
C CYS A 79 0.80 8.63 10.47
N LEU A 80 0.70 7.34 10.12
CA LEU A 80 0.99 6.85 8.78
C LEU A 80 -0.25 6.69 7.91
N TRP A 81 -1.43 6.48 8.49
CA TRP A 81 -2.68 6.22 7.75
C TRP A 81 -3.82 7.20 8.00
N ASN A 82 -3.82 7.89 9.14
CA ASN A 82 -4.82 8.90 9.43
C ASN A 82 -4.52 10.19 8.64
N LYS A 83 -5.56 10.84 8.12
CA LYS A 83 -5.50 12.07 7.32
C LYS A 83 -5.19 13.33 8.16
N ARG A 84 -5.19 13.22 9.48
CA ARG A 84 -4.83 14.33 10.38
C ARG A 84 -3.41 14.85 10.10
N PRO A 85 -3.15 16.16 10.32
CA PRO A 85 -1.81 16.69 10.16
C PRO A 85 -0.88 16.11 11.24
N TYR A 86 0.18 15.42 10.81
CA TYR A 86 1.25 14.93 11.69
C TYR A 86 2.58 15.54 11.29
N LEU A 87 3.42 15.83 12.27
CA LEU A 87 4.77 16.33 12.03
C LEU A 87 5.61 15.29 11.28
N ARG A 88 6.47 15.74 10.35
CA ARG A 88 7.40 14.87 9.61
C ARG A 88 8.26 14.00 10.54
N ARG A 89 8.69 14.55 11.68
CA ARG A 89 9.45 13.81 12.71
C ARG A 89 8.69 12.62 13.28
N ALA A 90 7.38 12.77 13.52
CA ALA A 90 6.54 11.70 14.07
C ALA A 90 6.40 10.56 13.07
N ARG A 91 6.18 10.88 11.78
CA ARG A 91 6.13 9.88 10.70
C ARG A 91 7.45 9.13 10.54
N ASN A 92 8.57 9.84 10.59
CA ASN A 92 9.89 9.20 10.51
C ASN A 92 10.15 8.28 11.72
N ALA A 93 9.73 8.67 12.92
CA ALA A 93 9.82 7.83 14.11
C ALA A 93 8.95 6.58 13.98
N ALA A 94 7.73 6.69 13.46
CA ALA A 94 6.85 5.56 13.21
C ALA A 94 7.46 4.54 12.23
N TYR A 95 8.04 5.01 11.10
CA TYR A 95 8.74 4.10 10.18
C TYR A 95 9.88 3.34 10.86
N ARG A 96 10.64 4.00 11.75
CA ARG A 96 11.72 3.35 12.52
C ARG A 96 11.20 2.34 13.54
N ARG A 97 10.09 2.63 14.22
CA ARG A 97 9.47 1.67 15.16
C ARG A 97 8.97 0.42 14.45
N ILE A 98 8.32 0.57 13.30
CA ILE A 98 7.92 -0.59 12.47
C ILE A 98 9.15 -1.37 12.01
N GLN A 99 10.19 -0.67 11.53
CA GLN A 99 11.44 -1.31 11.11
C GLN A 99 12.08 -2.12 12.25
N ALA A 100 12.21 -1.53 13.43
CA ALA A 100 12.80 -2.18 14.60
C ALA A 100 11.99 -3.41 15.05
N GLY A 101 10.66 -3.30 15.09
CA GLY A 101 9.79 -4.41 15.48
C GLY A 101 9.80 -5.59 14.49
N ILE A 102 10.10 -5.33 13.22
CA ILE A 102 10.29 -6.39 12.22
C ILE A 102 11.71 -6.96 12.29
N ASN A 103 12.72 -6.10 12.42
CA ASN A 103 14.12 -6.53 12.47
C ASN A 103 14.48 -7.28 13.75
N ALA A 104 13.67 -7.18 14.81
CA ALA A 104 13.83 -7.97 16.02
C ALA A 104 13.67 -9.48 15.81
N ASP A 105 12.94 -9.90 14.77
CA ASP A 105 12.66 -11.31 14.45
C ASP A 105 13.39 -11.76 13.17
N ILE A 106 14.45 -11.03 12.78
CA ILE A 106 15.19 -11.36 11.57
C ILE A 106 16.15 -12.52 11.84
N GLU A 107 16.14 -13.47 10.91
CA GLU A 107 17.05 -14.61 10.96
C GLU A 107 18.49 -14.16 10.69
N PRO A 108 19.51 -14.81 11.29
CA PRO A 108 20.91 -14.39 11.17
C PRO A 108 21.46 -14.29 9.75
N TYR A 109 20.85 -15.03 8.81
CA TYR A 109 21.25 -15.08 7.40
C TYR A 109 20.46 -14.11 6.50
N GLU A 110 19.50 -13.37 7.05
CA GLU A 110 18.69 -12.41 6.31
C GLU A 110 19.19 -10.97 6.49
N THR A 111 19.08 -10.18 5.42
CA THR A 111 19.37 -8.77 5.47
C THR A 111 18.27 -8.03 6.22
N CYS A 112 18.65 -7.09 7.09
CA CYS A 112 17.72 -6.21 7.78
C CYS A 112 16.78 -5.45 6.82
N LEU A 113 15.50 -5.32 7.20
CA LEU A 113 14.57 -4.48 6.44
C LEU A 113 14.99 -3.01 6.58
N THR A 114 15.06 -2.30 5.46
CA THR A 114 15.37 -0.86 5.44
C THR A 114 14.12 0.00 5.59
N ILE A 115 14.27 1.27 5.98
CA ILE A 115 13.17 2.25 6.02
C ILE A 115 12.46 2.38 4.67
N GLN A 116 13.21 2.29 3.56
CA GLN A 116 12.62 2.33 2.22
C GLN A 116 11.78 1.08 1.95
N GLY A 117 12.25 -0.09 2.41
CA GLY A 117 11.49 -1.34 2.40
C GLY A 117 10.17 -1.23 3.16
N VAL A 118 10.18 -0.63 4.36
CA VAL A 118 8.96 -0.37 5.15
C VAL A 118 7.98 0.52 4.37
N LYS A 119 8.45 1.64 3.81
CA LYS A 119 7.61 2.55 3.01
C LYS A 119 7.03 1.85 1.79
N MET A 120 7.84 1.06 1.09
CA MET A 120 7.42 0.30 -0.08
C MET A 120 6.36 -0.75 0.29
N LYS A 121 6.57 -1.50 1.38
CA LYS A 121 5.61 -2.50 1.85
C LYS A 121 4.26 -1.86 2.21
N ILE A 122 4.25 -0.70 2.88
CA ILE A 122 3.01 0.06 3.15
C ILE A 122 2.31 0.45 1.84
N LYS A 123 3.05 0.96 0.86
CA LYS A 123 2.50 1.31 -0.46
C LYS A 123 1.87 0.09 -1.15
N ASN A 124 2.56 -1.06 -1.10
CA ASN A 124 2.09 -2.30 -1.73
C ASN A 124 0.84 -2.84 -1.01
N LEU A 125 0.82 -2.85 0.32
CA LEU A 125 -0.35 -3.24 1.12
C LEU A 125 -1.57 -2.38 0.79
N ARG A 126 -1.40 -1.05 0.73
CA ARG A 126 -2.48 -0.14 0.33
C ARG A 126 -2.97 -0.44 -1.08
N THR A 127 -2.08 -0.62 -2.04
CA THR A 127 -2.46 -0.93 -3.43
C THR A 127 -3.24 -2.24 -3.50
N GLY A 128 -2.71 -3.30 -2.88
CA GLY A 128 -3.38 -4.61 -2.83
C GLY A 128 -4.74 -4.54 -2.14
N TYR A 129 -4.83 -3.84 -1.02
CA TYR A 129 -6.08 -3.65 -0.30
C TYR A 129 -7.17 -2.97 -1.15
N HIS A 130 -6.84 -1.93 -1.94
CA HIS A 130 -7.83 -1.33 -2.86
C HIS A 130 -8.26 -2.28 -3.98
N GLN A 131 -7.37 -3.15 -4.45
CA GLN A 131 -7.70 -4.18 -5.44
C GLN A 131 -8.65 -5.22 -4.84
N GLU A 132 -8.39 -5.66 -3.61
CA GLU A 132 -9.28 -6.57 -2.87
C GLU A 132 -10.66 -5.94 -2.65
N LEU A 133 -10.73 -4.66 -2.24
CA LEU A 133 -12.01 -3.94 -2.14
C LEU A 133 -12.76 -3.87 -3.48
N LYS A 134 -12.04 -3.70 -4.60
CA LYS A 134 -12.68 -3.71 -5.92
C LYS A 134 -13.27 -5.10 -6.24
N LYS A 135 -12.55 -6.17 -5.91
CA LYS A 135 -13.06 -7.54 -6.11
C LYS A 135 -14.29 -7.81 -5.26
N ILE A 136 -14.29 -7.42 -3.98
CA ILE A 136 -15.45 -7.53 -3.09
C ILE A 136 -16.68 -6.81 -3.68
N ARG A 137 -16.48 -5.64 -4.30
CA ARG A 137 -17.56 -4.86 -4.91
C ARG A 137 -18.06 -5.42 -6.24
N CYS A 138 -17.19 -6.04 -7.03
CA CYS A 138 -17.51 -6.50 -8.39
C CYS A 138 -17.93 -7.99 -8.45
N ILE A 139 -17.54 -8.80 -7.47
CA ILE A 139 -17.76 -10.25 -7.47
C ILE A 139 -18.64 -10.58 -6.25
N SER A 140 -19.89 -10.96 -6.52
CA SER A 140 -20.80 -11.42 -5.47
C SER A 140 -20.24 -12.64 -4.75
N GLY A 141 -20.23 -12.62 -3.42
CA GLY A 141 -19.71 -13.71 -2.58
C GLY A 141 -18.18 -13.82 -2.50
N TYR A 142 -17.42 -12.87 -3.04
CA TYR A 142 -15.96 -12.89 -2.93
C TYR A 142 -15.48 -12.56 -1.51
N GLN A 143 -14.64 -13.45 -0.97
CA GLN A 143 -13.94 -13.25 0.29
C GLN A 143 -12.42 -13.23 0.05
N PRO A 144 -11.70 -12.18 0.51
CA PRO A 144 -10.25 -12.14 0.42
C PRO A 144 -9.62 -13.30 1.18
N LYS A 145 -8.78 -14.08 0.49
CA LYS A 145 -8.05 -15.22 1.08
C LYS A 145 -6.75 -14.81 1.76
N THR A 146 -6.41 -13.52 1.74
CA THR A 146 -5.13 -13.03 2.23
C THR A 146 -5.21 -12.77 3.74
N PRO A 147 -4.32 -13.37 4.56
CA PRO A 147 -4.41 -13.28 6.02
C PRO A 147 -4.17 -11.85 6.53
N TRP A 148 -3.48 -11.02 5.76
CA TRP A 148 -3.23 -9.62 6.08
C TRP A 148 -4.43 -8.70 5.81
N PHE A 149 -5.46 -9.13 5.06
CA PHE A 149 -6.56 -8.25 4.67
C PHE A 149 -7.43 -7.85 5.85
N ALA A 150 -7.89 -8.82 6.64
CA ALA A 150 -8.76 -8.57 7.80
C ALA A 150 -8.15 -7.59 8.83
N PRO A 151 -6.92 -7.79 9.33
CA PRO A 151 -6.31 -6.84 10.28
C PRO A 151 -6.06 -5.47 9.65
N LEU A 152 -5.76 -5.40 8.34
CA LEU A 152 -5.57 -4.14 7.64
C LEU A 152 -6.89 -3.39 7.44
N HIS A 153 -7.97 -4.10 7.11
CA HIS A 153 -9.30 -3.55 6.96
C HIS A 153 -9.81 -2.94 8.26
N GLY A 154 -9.55 -3.61 9.40
CA GLY A 154 -10.03 -3.20 10.73
C GLY A 154 -9.71 -1.76 11.13
N PHE A 155 -8.56 -1.22 10.73
CA PHE A 155 -8.21 0.18 11.02
C PHE A 155 -8.23 1.10 9.80
N LEU A 156 -8.20 0.57 8.57
CA LEU A 156 -8.23 1.40 7.36
C LEU A 156 -9.64 1.71 6.85
N ALA A 157 -10.62 0.84 7.10
CA ALA A 157 -11.98 0.96 6.57
C ALA A 157 -12.60 2.33 6.87
N GLU A 158 -12.54 2.75 8.13
CA GLU A 158 -13.09 4.03 8.63
C GLU A 158 -12.56 5.25 7.84
N PHE A 159 -11.31 5.19 7.36
CA PHE A 159 -10.65 6.31 6.69
C PHE A 159 -10.90 6.37 5.18
N LEU A 160 -11.59 5.38 4.62
CA LEU A 160 -11.87 5.25 3.18
C LEU A 160 -13.27 5.70 2.81
N ASP A 161 -14.25 5.48 3.70
CA ASP A 161 -15.66 5.77 3.45
C ASP A 161 -15.99 7.25 3.33
N THR A 162 -15.08 8.13 3.75
CA THR A 162 -15.18 9.57 3.48
C THR A 162 -15.06 9.91 1.99
N VAL A 163 -14.58 9.01 1.12
CA VAL A 163 -14.44 9.29 -0.32
C VAL A 163 -15.61 8.73 -1.14
N SER A 164 -16.23 7.63 -0.71
CA SER A 164 -17.43 7.05 -1.35
C SER A 164 -18.71 7.79 -0.99
N ASN A 165 -18.88 8.18 0.28
CA ASN A 165 -20.08 8.89 0.74
C ASN A 165 -20.19 10.34 0.21
N LEU A 166 -19.08 10.94 -0.20
CA LEU A 166 -19.06 12.24 -0.88
C LEU A 166 -19.41 12.16 -2.37
N LYS A 167 -19.43 10.95 -2.96
CA LYS A 167 -19.88 10.76 -4.35
C LYS A 167 -21.37 10.42 -4.47
N SER A 168 -21.99 9.91 -3.41
CA SER A 168 -23.44 9.62 -3.39
C SER A 168 -24.30 10.82 -3.00
N ASN A 169 -23.73 11.88 -2.40
CA ASN A 169 -24.47 13.08 -1.97
C ASN A 169 -24.32 14.27 -2.93
N TYR A 170 -23.75 14.05 -4.12
CA TYR A 170 -23.74 15.02 -5.21
C TYR A 170 -24.42 14.40 -6.44
N ASP A 171 -25.66 13.94 -6.25
CA ASP A 171 -26.62 13.95 -7.33
C ASP A 171 -27.17 15.38 -7.41
N PRO A 172 -26.88 16.16 -8.47
CA PRO A 172 -27.60 17.38 -8.67
C PRO A 172 -29.03 16.99 -9.05
N ILE A 173 -29.94 17.09 -8.08
CA ILE A 173 -31.37 17.26 -8.35
C ILE A 173 -31.49 18.54 -9.16
N TYR A 174 -31.49 18.39 -10.48
CA TYR A 174 -32.15 19.33 -11.37
C TYR A 174 -33.46 18.67 -11.79
N VAL A 175 -34.52 19.14 -11.11
CA VAL A 175 -35.86 19.27 -11.71
C VAL A 175 -35.75 20.27 -12.86
#